data_AF-A0A7Y7WGC7-F1
#
_entry.id   AF-A0A7Y7WGC7-F1
#
_cell.length_a   1.000
_cell.length_b   1.000
_cell.length_c   1.000
_cell.angle_alpha   90.00
_cell.angle_beta   90.00
_cell.angle_gamma   90.00
#
_symmetry.space_group_name_H-M   'P 1'
#
loop_
_entity.id
_entity.type
_entity.pdbx_description
1 polymer ?
#
loop_
_entity_poly.entity_id
_entity_poly.type
_entity_poly.pdbx_seq_one_letter_code
_entity_poly.pdbx_strand_id
1 'polypeptide(L)'
;MHKELFREMFENEVKAKFGDDASIASYDYVHHRDYRNLRVGGRMLGGQPESVSQLYVIVNNLVTEEERANMFPGDFDLGNLKQLPENLQTYKALEDEIRKESKVEAFERLKSIKKMALPLLGRSFSEFFSEDKAKTLKVLKTLYRFQTEQSKLFTFLASPRISNNPSYEVRDCHGFKGASEEVLLVSDIKSHASFEMPLERLASINNAYGSIRAILDNADQKLAQKAGVECGGNLQRFTQLINQLATRIQGVLAVEDQEPVRLPIDEQLYTYLIRLEHDHHTEGNIELLEKVVEHEPPFGEARYLIAELAQYIKLPLATPQHLLIDAETCETQFRDNTNAFKWFYSNLLDREIDDSTFEKALPLFGKLCKILNFAEFNKDISMSLALGAMALVLSELHKSNPYKPYWYGQGNISGGLQEYLKAVRFEHWNLDVPEGSSRYWTGRVDYFSYTMLNQGDAFKGRALLSNTINQSLMKILDTQDLDLLEDKLALFEATFGTPEQ
;
A
#
# COMPACT_ATOMS: atom_id res chain seq x y z
N MET A 1 -1.39 29.65 8.10
CA MET A 1 -0.38 28.68 8.57
C MET A 1 0.99 29.15 8.06
N HIS A 2 2.00 29.25 8.93
CA HIS A 2 3.24 30.01 8.71
C HIS A 2 4.17 29.37 7.66
N LYS A 3 4.09 29.80 6.38
CA LYS A 3 5.02 29.37 5.31
C LYS A 3 6.48 29.63 5.69
N GLU A 4 6.74 30.75 6.37
CA GLU A 4 8.07 31.12 6.88
C GLU A 4 8.60 30.14 7.92
N LEU A 5 7.74 29.70 8.86
CA LEU A 5 8.11 28.71 9.88
C LEU A 5 8.50 27.38 9.23
N PHE A 6 7.70 26.88 8.29
CA PHE A 6 8.03 25.63 7.59
C PHE A 6 9.31 25.75 6.77
N ARG A 7 9.51 26.90 6.12
CA ARG A 7 10.73 27.18 5.39
C ARG A 7 11.95 27.17 6.31
N GLU A 8 11.88 27.87 7.45
CA GLU A 8 12.96 27.91 8.44
C GLU A 8 13.27 26.52 9.00
N MET A 9 12.24 25.72 9.30
CA MET A 9 12.41 24.34 9.76
C MET A 9 13.18 23.49 8.73
N PHE A 10 12.80 23.58 7.45
CA PHE A 10 13.46 22.82 6.39
C PHE A 10 14.90 23.26 6.13
N GLU A 11 15.17 24.56 6.15
CA GLU A 11 16.53 25.09 6.03
C GLU A 11 17.41 24.63 7.20
N ASN A 12 16.90 24.70 8.43
CA ASN A 12 17.64 24.25 9.60
C ASN A 12 17.95 22.75 9.56
N GLU A 13 17.01 21.92 9.10
CA GLU A 13 17.22 20.48 8.96
C GLU A 13 18.30 20.15 7.91
N VAL A 14 18.27 20.84 6.76
CA VAL A 14 19.28 20.69 5.71
C VAL A 14 20.65 21.12 6.21
N LYS A 15 20.74 22.29 6.86
CA LYS A 15 22.01 22.82 7.39
C LYS A 15 22.59 21.94 8.49
N ALA A 16 21.76 21.43 9.39
CA ALA A 16 22.19 20.52 10.44
C ALA A 16 22.84 19.24 9.89
N LYS A 17 22.43 18.79 8.70
CA LYS A 17 22.94 17.55 8.09
C LYS A 17 24.08 17.77 7.09
N PHE A 18 24.05 18.87 6.33
CA PHE A 18 24.96 19.12 5.20
C PHE A 18 25.85 20.35 5.38
N GLY A 19 25.76 21.06 6.51
CA GLY A 19 26.55 22.24 6.85
C GLY A 19 25.81 23.56 6.61
N ASP A 20 26.29 24.63 7.23
CA ASP A 20 25.62 25.95 7.23
C ASP A 20 25.43 26.58 5.84
N ASP A 21 26.27 26.19 4.88
CA ASP A 21 26.22 26.63 3.48
C ASP A 21 25.16 25.88 2.64
N ALA A 22 24.60 24.79 3.16
CA ALA A 22 23.56 24.04 2.47
C ALA A 22 22.23 24.83 2.47
N SER A 23 21.48 24.71 1.37
CA SER A 23 20.19 25.39 1.21
C SER A 23 19.18 24.52 0.48
N ILE A 24 17.91 24.63 0.89
CA ILE A 24 16.78 24.01 0.17
C ILE A 24 16.55 24.61 -1.23
N ALA A 25 17.08 25.80 -1.50
CA ALA A 25 16.94 26.52 -2.77
C ALA A 25 18.16 26.30 -3.69
N SER A 26 18.75 25.10 -3.65
CA SER A 26 19.94 24.75 -4.43
C SER A 26 19.65 23.61 -5.42
N TYR A 27 20.43 23.56 -6.49
CA TYR A 27 20.42 22.42 -7.42
C TYR A 27 20.65 21.11 -6.67
N ASP A 28 21.70 21.03 -5.85
CA ASP A 28 22.06 19.80 -5.14
C ASP A 28 20.96 19.29 -4.22
N TYR A 29 20.26 20.19 -3.52
CA TYR A 29 19.14 19.79 -2.67
C TYR A 29 18.03 19.09 -3.46
N VAL A 30 17.64 19.62 -4.62
CA VAL A 30 16.57 19.06 -5.46
C VAL A 30 16.98 17.72 -6.06
N HIS A 31 18.24 17.66 -6.49
CA HIS A 31 18.63 16.73 -7.53
C HIS A 31 19.62 15.66 -7.07
N HIS A 32 20.39 15.91 -6.03
CA HIS A 32 21.43 15.00 -5.60
C HIS A 32 20.85 13.92 -4.68
N ARG A 33 21.21 12.65 -4.91
CA ARG A 33 20.66 11.50 -4.17
C ARG A 33 20.83 11.59 -2.65
N ASP A 34 21.91 12.21 -2.17
CA ASP A 34 22.24 12.28 -0.74
C ASP A 34 21.18 13.05 0.07
N TYR A 35 20.49 13.99 -0.57
CA TYR A 35 19.40 14.77 0.03
C TYR A 35 18.04 14.06 -0.03
N ARG A 36 17.90 12.93 -0.75
CA ARG A 36 16.61 12.25 -0.97
C ARG A 36 15.87 11.95 0.33
N ASN A 37 16.56 11.41 1.33
CA ASN A 37 15.94 11.09 2.62
C ASN A 37 15.34 12.33 3.32
N LEU A 38 15.92 13.53 3.12
CA LEU A 38 15.35 14.77 3.64
C LEU A 38 14.19 15.27 2.77
N ARG A 39 14.37 15.28 1.44
CA ARG A 39 13.34 15.69 0.47
C ARG A 39 12.01 14.93 0.63
N VAL A 40 12.16 13.67 0.98
CA VAL A 40 11.07 12.70 1.06
C VAL A 40 10.60 12.50 2.50
N GLY A 41 11.47 12.77 3.48
CA GLY A 41 11.17 12.70 4.91
C GLY A 41 10.29 13.85 5.40
N GLY A 42 9.52 13.60 6.47
CA GLY A 42 8.72 14.62 7.17
C GLY A 42 7.23 14.55 6.86
N ARG A 43 6.40 14.45 7.91
CA ARG A 43 4.93 14.52 7.81
C ARG A 43 4.52 15.99 7.73
N MET A 44 4.17 16.50 6.55
CA MET A 44 3.55 17.82 6.43
C MET A 44 2.03 17.67 6.46
N LEU A 45 1.44 17.83 7.65
CA LEU A 45 -0.01 17.90 7.83
C LEU A 45 -0.52 19.25 7.30
N GLY A 46 -0.70 19.31 5.98
CA GLY A 46 -1.16 20.49 5.27
C GLY A 46 -2.67 20.55 5.06
N GLY A 47 -3.50 20.13 6.02
CA GLY A 47 -4.96 20.29 5.96
C GLY A 47 -5.68 19.68 4.74
N GLN A 48 -5.00 18.88 3.92
CA GLN A 48 -5.54 18.12 2.80
C GLN A 48 -5.44 16.62 3.14
N PRO A 49 -6.29 15.76 2.54
CA PRO A 49 -6.39 14.34 2.90
C PRO A 49 -5.09 13.54 2.70
N GLU A 50 -4.13 14.06 1.92
CA GLU A 50 -2.88 13.38 1.59
C GLU A 50 -1.64 14.14 2.08
N SER A 51 -0.69 13.41 2.65
CA SER A 51 0.65 13.92 2.97
C SER A 51 1.47 14.06 1.69
N VAL A 52 2.06 15.23 1.47
CA VAL A 52 3.00 15.48 0.35
C VAL A 52 4.44 15.50 0.85
N SER A 53 5.41 15.18 -0.02
CA SER A 53 6.84 15.23 0.33
C SER A 53 7.29 16.66 0.65
N GLN A 54 8.38 16.79 1.40
CA GLN A 54 9.00 18.09 1.67
C GLN A 54 9.42 18.78 0.37
N LEU A 55 10.00 18.05 -0.60
CA LEU A 55 10.39 18.60 -1.90
C LEU A 55 9.20 19.17 -2.66
N TYR A 56 8.07 18.45 -2.69
CA TYR A 56 6.83 18.94 -3.30
C TYR A 56 6.42 20.28 -2.69
N VAL A 57 6.40 20.38 -1.35
CA VAL A 57 6.00 21.62 -0.66
C VAL A 57 6.95 22.76 -0.98
N ILE A 58 8.26 22.50 -0.97
CA ILE A 58 9.27 23.53 -1.23
C ILE A 58 9.09 24.11 -2.64
N VAL A 59 9.12 23.26 -3.65
CA VAL A 59 9.10 23.71 -5.05
C VAL A 59 7.75 24.33 -5.42
N ASN A 60 6.63 23.74 -4.99
CA ASN A 60 5.31 24.20 -5.41
C ASN A 60 4.78 25.37 -4.57
N ASN A 61 5.23 25.55 -3.31
CA ASN A 61 4.60 26.52 -2.39
C ASN A 61 5.53 27.56 -1.76
N LEU A 62 6.85 27.33 -1.72
CA LEU A 62 7.78 28.11 -0.87
C LEU A 62 8.90 28.84 -1.62
N VAL A 63 9.24 28.43 -2.85
CA VAL A 63 10.36 29.02 -3.60
C VAL A 63 9.94 30.25 -4.41
N THR A 64 10.84 31.23 -4.49
CA THR A 64 10.69 32.39 -5.38
C THR A 64 11.12 32.05 -6.82
N GLU A 65 10.85 32.92 -7.78
CA GLU A 65 11.32 32.75 -9.16
C GLU A 65 12.85 32.71 -9.28
N GLU A 66 13.56 33.54 -8.49
CA GLU A 66 15.02 33.57 -8.46
C GLU A 66 15.59 32.27 -7.91
N GLU A 67 15.04 31.78 -6.81
CA GLU A 67 15.43 30.51 -6.20
C GLU A 67 15.14 29.34 -7.12
N ARG A 68 13.99 29.36 -7.80
CA ARG A 68 13.65 28.36 -8.81
C ARG A 68 14.67 28.34 -9.94
N ALA A 69 15.15 29.49 -10.40
CA ALA A 69 16.21 29.56 -11.41
C ALA A 69 17.54 28.95 -10.91
N ASN A 70 17.84 29.05 -9.61
CA ASN A 70 19.02 28.41 -9.01
C ASN A 70 18.84 26.89 -8.85
N MET A 71 17.63 26.43 -8.60
CA MET A 71 17.28 25.01 -8.46
C MET A 71 17.21 24.26 -9.80
N PHE A 72 16.83 24.96 -10.87
CA PHE A 72 16.66 24.40 -12.22
C PHE A 72 17.43 25.24 -13.27
N PRO A 73 18.78 25.24 -13.21
CA PRO A 73 19.61 26.06 -14.07
C PRO A 73 19.68 25.56 -15.52
N GLY A 74 19.43 24.27 -15.78
CA GLY A 74 19.46 23.67 -17.11
C GLY A 74 18.21 23.96 -17.93
N ASP A 75 18.36 24.03 -19.25
CA ASP A 75 17.24 24.33 -20.16
C ASP A 75 16.21 23.19 -20.20
N PHE A 76 16.67 21.96 -19.95
CA PHE A 76 15.84 20.75 -19.90
C PHE A 76 15.57 20.27 -18.47
N ASP A 77 15.82 21.07 -17.45
CA ASP A 77 15.39 20.73 -16.09
C ASP A 77 13.87 20.88 -15.95
N LEU A 78 13.19 19.80 -15.54
CA LEU A 78 11.77 19.85 -15.20
C LEU A 78 11.61 20.72 -13.95
N GLY A 79 10.88 21.82 -14.06
CA GLY A 79 10.78 22.88 -13.05
C GLY A 79 11.32 24.23 -13.50
N ASN A 80 12.11 24.26 -14.60
CA ASN A 80 12.52 25.50 -15.26
C ASN A 80 11.37 26.02 -16.13
N LEU A 81 10.68 27.07 -15.67
CA LEU A 81 9.49 27.60 -16.35
C LEU A 81 9.80 28.46 -17.60
N LYS A 82 11.07 28.62 -17.97
CA LYS A 82 11.45 29.39 -19.17
C LYS A 82 11.00 28.65 -20.43
N GLN A 83 10.50 29.43 -21.39
CA GLN A 83 10.14 28.89 -22.69
C GLN A 83 11.40 28.50 -23.46
N LEU A 84 11.48 27.22 -23.85
CA LEU A 84 12.60 26.72 -24.62
C LEU A 84 12.46 27.14 -26.09
N PRO A 85 13.46 27.79 -26.71
CA PRO A 85 13.43 28.11 -28.14
C PRO A 85 13.24 26.86 -29.01
N GLU A 86 12.43 26.94 -30.07
CA GLU A 86 12.09 25.78 -30.91
C GLU A 86 13.32 25.04 -31.49
N ASN A 87 14.38 25.78 -31.82
CA ASN A 87 15.63 25.22 -32.34
C ASN A 87 16.38 24.37 -31.30
N LEU A 88 16.11 24.57 -30.00
CA LEU A 88 16.68 23.79 -28.91
C LEU A 88 15.78 22.63 -28.49
N GLN A 89 14.53 22.57 -28.94
CA GLN A 89 13.59 21.47 -28.63
C GLN A 89 13.92 20.20 -29.44
N THR A 90 15.13 19.68 -29.30
CA THR A 90 15.63 18.50 -30.02
C THR A 90 16.34 17.53 -29.08
N TYR A 91 16.34 16.23 -29.41
CA TYR A 91 17.10 15.23 -28.65
C TYR A 91 18.60 15.53 -28.61
N LYS A 92 19.16 16.07 -29.71
CA LYS A 92 20.58 16.43 -29.77
C LYS A 92 20.94 17.52 -28.76
N ALA A 93 20.10 18.54 -28.62
CA ALA A 93 20.34 19.60 -27.63
C ALA A 93 20.28 19.06 -26.19
N LEU A 94 19.32 18.17 -25.90
CA LEU A 94 19.26 17.46 -24.62
C LEU A 94 20.52 16.61 -24.37
N GLU A 95 20.97 15.85 -25.36
CA GLU A 95 22.20 15.05 -25.27
C GLU A 95 23.44 15.92 -25.01
N ASP A 96 23.54 17.07 -25.67
CA ASP A 96 24.64 18.01 -25.49
C ASP A 96 24.63 18.64 -24.08
N GLU A 97 23.46 18.92 -23.50
CA GLU A 97 23.33 19.37 -22.10
C GLU A 97 23.76 18.25 -21.12
N ILE A 98 23.23 17.04 -21.28
CA ILE A 98 23.60 15.89 -20.43
C ILE A 98 25.09 15.59 -20.50
N ARG A 99 25.71 15.71 -21.70
CA ARG A 99 27.15 15.49 -21.89
C ARG A 99 27.97 16.54 -21.15
N LYS A 100 27.53 17.81 -21.11
CA LYS A 100 28.19 18.87 -20.35
C LYS A 100 28.15 18.59 -18.84
N GLU A 101 27.03 18.08 -18.34
CA GLU A 101 26.83 17.79 -16.91
C GLU A 101 27.57 16.53 -16.45
N SER A 102 27.42 15.43 -17.19
CA SER A 102 27.83 14.10 -16.74
C SER A 102 29.09 13.54 -17.42
N LYS A 103 29.51 14.13 -18.54
CA LYS A 103 30.62 13.61 -19.40
C LYS A 103 30.41 12.17 -19.90
N VAL A 104 29.18 11.65 -19.85
CA VAL A 104 28.81 10.29 -20.32
C VAL A 104 27.96 10.39 -21.57
N GLU A 105 28.10 9.42 -22.48
CA GLU A 105 27.26 9.29 -23.67
C GLU A 105 25.80 8.97 -23.31
N ALA A 106 24.88 9.87 -23.70
CA ALA A 106 23.47 9.82 -23.31
C ALA A 106 22.58 9.05 -24.31
N PHE A 107 22.96 8.99 -25.59
CA PHE A 107 22.10 8.55 -26.69
C PHE A 107 21.45 7.18 -26.46
N GLU A 108 22.25 6.13 -26.23
CA GLU A 108 21.74 4.77 -26.06
C GLU A 108 20.88 4.64 -24.78
N ARG A 109 21.22 5.39 -23.72
CA ARG A 109 20.45 5.37 -22.47
C ARG A 109 19.09 6.04 -22.65
N LEU A 110 19.04 7.21 -23.29
CA LEU A 110 17.80 7.90 -23.63
C LEU A 110 16.89 7.03 -24.52
N LYS A 111 17.48 6.34 -25.50
CA LYS A 111 16.76 5.38 -26.34
C LYS A 111 16.17 4.22 -25.51
N SER A 112 16.96 3.68 -24.57
CA SER A 112 16.51 2.62 -23.66
C SER A 112 15.36 3.10 -22.76
N ILE A 113 15.49 4.29 -22.16
CA ILE A 113 14.47 4.91 -21.29
C ILE A 113 13.14 5.02 -22.03
N LYS A 114 13.14 5.56 -23.25
CA LYS A 114 11.91 5.68 -24.06
C LYS A 114 11.20 4.34 -24.26
N LYS A 115 11.96 3.26 -24.45
CA LYS A 115 11.42 1.90 -24.60
C LYS A 115 10.86 1.36 -23.28
N MET A 116 11.58 1.54 -22.18
CA MET A 116 11.17 1.02 -20.86
C MET A 116 10.05 1.83 -20.21
N ALA A 117 9.91 3.10 -20.54
CA ALA A 117 8.85 3.98 -20.04
C ALA A 117 7.51 3.79 -20.76
N LEU A 118 7.52 3.28 -22.00
CA LEU A 118 6.31 3.09 -22.81
C LEU A 118 5.22 2.28 -22.06
N PRO A 119 5.52 1.12 -21.44
CA PRO A 119 4.51 0.38 -20.68
C PRO A 119 3.96 1.14 -19.46
N LEU A 120 4.75 2.06 -18.88
CA LEU A 120 4.33 2.84 -17.72
C LEU A 120 3.38 3.98 -18.14
N LEU A 121 3.75 4.69 -19.22
CA LEU A 121 3.01 5.86 -19.70
C LEU A 121 1.85 5.50 -20.64
N GLY A 122 1.78 4.26 -21.12
CA GLY A 122 0.76 3.79 -22.08
C GLY A 122 0.89 4.38 -23.49
N ARG A 123 1.80 5.33 -23.70
CA ARG A 123 1.97 6.11 -24.92
C ARG A 123 3.44 6.30 -25.26
N SER A 124 3.74 6.41 -26.55
CA SER A 124 5.12 6.57 -27.00
C SER A 124 5.63 8.01 -26.78
N PHE A 125 6.93 8.15 -26.52
CA PHE A 125 7.57 9.47 -26.48
C PHE A 125 7.40 10.26 -27.79
N SER A 126 7.24 9.59 -28.94
CA SER A 126 6.94 10.25 -30.21
C SER A 126 5.58 10.96 -30.22
N GLU A 127 4.58 10.39 -29.56
CA GLU A 127 3.26 11.02 -29.42
C GLU A 127 3.35 12.24 -28.50
N PHE A 128 3.93 12.10 -27.31
CA PHE A 128 4.13 13.23 -26.39
C PHE A 128 4.97 14.35 -27.02
N PHE A 129 6.00 13.99 -27.79
CA PHE A 129 6.82 14.97 -28.50
C PHE A 129 6.05 15.72 -29.58
N SER A 130 4.99 15.14 -30.15
CA SER A 130 4.13 15.84 -31.12
C SER A 130 3.19 16.86 -30.45
N GLU A 131 2.92 16.69 -29.15
CA GLU A 131 2.02 17.54 -28.35
C GLU A 131 2.80 18.65 -27.63
N ASP A 132 3.87 18.29 -26.91
CA ASP A 132 4.74 19.22 -26.20
C ASP A 132 6.19 18.71 -26.18
N LYS A 133 7.00 19.21 -27.11
CA LYS A 133 8.41 18.82 -27.25
C LYS A 133 9.24 19.22 -26.04
N ALA A 134 9.06 20.44 -25.53
CA ALA A 134 9.88 20.98 -24.46
C ALA A 134 9.69 20.17 -23.18
N LYS A 135 8.43 19.98 -22.78
CA LYS A 135 8.06 19.19 -21.61
C LYS A 135 8.46 17.73 -21.74
N THR A 136 8.29 17.14 -22.92
CA THR A 136 8.73 15.76 -23.20
C THR A 136 10.24 15.57 -23.00
N LEU A 137 11.06 16.52 -23.47
CA LEU A 137 12.51 16.47 -23.30
C LEU A 137 12.91 16.65 -21.82
N LYS A 138 12.22 17.53 -21.09
CA LYS A 138 12.43 17.72 -19.65
C LYS A 138 12.13 16.47 -18.84
N VAL A 139 10.97 15.84 -19.05
CA VAL A 139 10.63 14.56 -18.40
C VAL A 139 11.63 13.47 -18.77
N LEU A 140 12.09 13.42 -20.03
CA LEU A 140 13.12 12.47 -20.44
C LEU A 140 14.46 12.69 -19.72
N LYS A 141 14.88 13.95 -19.51
CA LYS A 141 16.07 14.27 -18.69
C LYS A 141 15.89 13.80 -17.25
N THR A 142 14.73 14.07 -16.65
CA THR A 142 14.41 13.64 -15.28
C THR A 142 14.54 12.12 -15.14
N LEU A 143 13.91 11.35 -16.04
CA LEU A 143 14.03 9.88 -16.04
C LEU A 143 15.47 9.39 -16.28
N TYR A 144 16.24 10.09 -17.13
CA TYR A 144 17.66 9.78 -17.34
C TYR A 144 18.50 9.92 -16.07
N ARG A 145 18.27 10.99 -15.30
CA ARG A 145 18.98 11.23 -14.04
C ARG A 145 18.68 10.14 -13.04
N PHE A 146 17.40 9.85 -12.79
CA PHE A 146 17.01 8.78 -11.87
C PHE A 146 17.48 7.40 -12.32
N GLN A 147 17.46 7.08 -13.62
CA GLN A 147 18.00 5.80 -14.09
C GLN A 147 19.54 5.73 -13.98
N THR A 148 20.22 6.88 -14.01
CA THR A 148 21.67 6.95 -13.78
C THR A 148 22.01 6.63 -12.33
N GLU A 149 21.20 7.12 -11.39
CA GLU A 149 21.31 6.81 -9.97
C GLU A 149 20.90 5.37 -9.67
N GLN A 150 19.83 4.88 -10.31
CA GLN A 150 19.28 3.54 -10.10
C GLN A 150 19.02 2.82 -11.43
N SER A 151 19.94 1.92 -11.79
CA SER A 151 19.88 1.19 -13.07
C SER A 151 18.59 0.40 -13.27
N LYS A 152 17.97 -0.09 -12.18
CA LYS A 152 16.73 -0.89 -12.18
C LYS A 152 15.45 -0.05 -12.04
N LEU A 153 15.53 1.27 -12.23
CA LEU A 153 14.40 2.19 -12.05
C LEU A 153 13.08 1.67 -12.65
N PHE A 154 13.08 1.31 -13.94
CA PHE A 154 11.86 0.88 -14.63
C PHE A 154 11.34 -0.48 -14.19
N THR A 155 12.16 -1.31 -13.55
CA THR A 155 11.71 -2.54 -12.90
C THR A 155 10.94 -2.23 -11.61
N PHE A 156 11.36 -1.20 -10.88
CA PHE A 156 10.70 -0.74 -9.64
C PHE A 156 9.41 0.04 -9.93
N LEU A 157 9.40 0.80 -11.02
CA LEU A 157 8.21 1.52 -11.44
C LEU A 157 7.19 0.61 -12.13
N ALA A 158 7.52 -0.62 -12.52
CA ALA A 158 6.60 -1.50 -13.24
C ALA A 158 5.48 -2.00 -12.33
N SER A 159 4.24 -1.63 -12.64
CA SER A 159 3.06 -2.13 -11.93
C SER A 159 2.97 -3.67 -12.01
N PRO A 160 2.27 -4.33 -11.07
CA PRO A 160 2.07 -5.78 -11.11
C PRO A 160 1.44 -6.29 -12.40
N ARG A 161 0.64 -5.48 -13.10
CA ARG A 161 0.05 -5.82 -14.40
C ARG A 161 1.09 -5.91 -15.53
N ILE A 162 2.27 -5.31 -15.33
CA ILE A 162 3.41 -5.35 -16.25
C ILE A 162 4.43 -6.39 -15.77
N SER A 163 4.71 -6.42 -14.47
CA SER A 163 5.79 -7.24 -13.89
C SER A 163 5.35 -8.63 -13.43
N ASN A 164 4.05 -8.87 -13.24
CA ASN A 164 3.46 -10.02 -12.55
C ASN A 164 4.01 -10.24 -11.13
N ASN A 165 4.44 -9.18 -10.45
CA ASN A 165 4.99 -9.24 -9.10
C ASN A 165 4.36 -8.15 -8.21
N PRO A 166 3.18 -8.39 -7.62
CA PRO A 166 2.59 -7.45 -6.66
C PRO A 166 3.44 -7.33 -5.40
N SER A 167 3.40 -6.16 -4.75
CA SER A 167 4.23 -5.89 -3.58
C SER A 167 3.61 -4.82 -2.71
N TYR A 168 3.24 -5.19 -1.49
CA TYR A 168 2.71 -4.27 -0.48
C TYR A 168 3.72 -3.25 0.05
N GLU A 169 4.99 -3.40 -0.34
CA GLU A 169 6.08 -2.52 0.09
C GLU A 169 6.20 -1.29 -0.81
N VAL A 170 5.54 -1.28 -1.97
CA VAL A 170 5.45 -0.09 -2.83
C VAL A 170 4.38 0.82 -2.24
N ARG A 171 4.85 1.86 -1.54
CA ARG A 171 3.99 2.88 -0.95
C ARG A 171 4.53 4.26 -1.26
N ASP A 172 3.69 5.28 -1.17
CA ASP A 172 4.21 6.63 -1.00
C ASP A 172 4.92 6.74 0.37
N CYS A 173 6.01 7.49 0.39
CA CYS A 173 7.06 7.49 1.39
C CYS A 173 6.68 8.13 2.74
N HIS A 174 5.53 7.80 3.31
CA HIS A 174 5.01 8.58 4.44
C HIS A 174 5.51 8.03 5.79
N GLY A 175 6.37 8.80 6.46
CA GLY A 175 6.58 8.73 7.92
C GLY A 175 7.29 7.50 8.48
N PHE A 176 7.69 6.52 7.67
CA PHE A 176 8.38 5.33 8.14
C PHE A 176 9.89 5.57 8.31
N LYS A 177 10.37 5.56 9.56
CA LYS A 177 11.79 5.26 9.84
C LYS A 177 12.06 3.84 9.30
N GLY A 178 12.75 3.73 8.18
CA GLY A 178 13.06 2.45 7.54
C GLY A 178 12.49 2.27 6.12
N ALA A 179 11.88 3.29 5.51
CA ALA A 179 11.49 3.22 4.09
C ALA A 179 12.68 2.77 3.23
N SER A 180 12.46 1.79 2.35
CA SER A 180 13.50 1.30 1.44
C SER A 180 13.89 2.41 0.45
N GLU A 181 15.09 2.34 -0.12
CA GLU A 181 15.56 3.34 -1.08
C GLU A 181 14.61 3.47 -2.27
N GLU A 182 13.97 2.38 -2.67
CA GLU A 182 13.00 2.29 -3.76
C GLU A 182 11.73 3.11 -3.48
N VAL A 183 11.18 3.02 -2.26
CA VAL A 183 10.02 3.82 -1.83
C VAL A 183 10.35 5.32 -1.89
N LEU A 184 11.55 5.68 -1.42
CA LEU A 184 11.99 7.07 -1.47
C LEU A 184 12.16 7.55 -2.91
N LEU A 185 12.66 6.69 -3.80
CA LEU A 185 12.83 6.97 -5.21
C LEU A 185 11.50 7.25 -5.92
N VAL A 186 10.46 6.43 -5.66
CA VAL A 186 9.11 6.63 -6.24
C VAL A 186 8.56 8.00 -5.87
N SER A 187 8.60 8.36 -4.59
CA SER A 187 8.07 9.65 -4.14
C SER A 187 8.89 10.84 -4.63
N ASP A 188 10.21 10.70 -4.73
CA ASP A 188 11.09 11.74 -5.26
C ASP A 188 10.79 12.01 -6.76
N ILE A 189 10.60 10.95 -7.56
CA ILE A 189 10.20 11.08 -8.97
C ILE A 189 8.80 11.70 -9.08
N LYS A 190 7.86 11.26 -8.23
CA LYS A 190 6.51 11.84 -8.18
C LYS A 190 6.58 13.34 -7.90
N SER A 191 7.42 13.75 -6.96
CA SER A 191 7.65 15.17 -6.65
C SER A 191 8.18 15.92 -7.87
N HIS A 192 9.17 15.37 -8.58
CA HIS A 192 9.71 15.99 -9.80
C HIS A 192 8.67 16.14 -10.91
N ALA A 193 7.83 15.12 -11.12
CA ALA A 193 6.76 15.15 -12.12
C ALA A 193 5.76 16.29 -11.88
N SER A 194 5.64 16.80 -10.64
CA SER A 194 4.71 17.88 -10.30
C SER A 194 5.20 19.30 -10.63
N PHE A 195 6.50 19.51 -10.89
CA PHE A 195 7.11 20.85 -10.78
C PHE A 195 6.64 21.90 -11.79
N GLU A 196 6.05 21.48 -12.91
CA GLU A 196 5.48 22.35 -13.95
C GLU A 196 3.95 22.20 -14.07
N MET A 197 3.33 21.41 -13.21
CA MET A 197 1.89 21.22 -13.20
C MET A 197 1.21 22.38 -12.45
N PRO A 198 0.07 22.90 -12.94
CA PRO A 198 -0.69 23.90 -12.21
C PRO A 198 -1.11 23.40 -10.82
N LEU A 199 -1.01 24.25 -9.79
CA LEU A 199 -1.36 23.88 -8.41
C LEU A 199 -2.80 23.40 -8.27
N GLU A 200 -3.73 24.02 -9.01
CA GLU A 200 -5.14 23.61 -9.04
C GLU A 200 -5.29 22.19 -9.59
N ARG A 201 -4.55 21.85 -10.65
CA ARG A 201 -4.58 20.50 -11.24
C ARG A 201 -3.98 19.47 -10.29
N LEU A 202 -2.87 19.80 -9.62
CA LEU A 202 -2.29 18.93 -8.59
C LEU A 202 -3.26 18.70 -7.42
N ALA A 203 -3.96 19.75 -6.98
CA ALA A 203 -4.97 19.63 -5.93
C ALA A 203 -6.13 18.71 -6.36
N SER A 204 -6.65 18.86 -7.59
CA SER A 204 -7.69 17.96 -8.13
C SER A 204 -7.23 16.51 -8.16
N ILE A 205 -6.02 16.23 -8.67
CA ILE A 205 -5.47 14.87 -8.71
C ILE A 205 -5.38 14.30 -7.29
N ASN A 206 -4.69 14.98 -6.37
CA ASN A 206 -4.49 14.47 -5.01
C ASN A 206 -5.82 14.30 -4.25
N ASN A 207 -6.81 15.17 -4.47
CA ASN A 207 -8.13 15.04 -3.85
C ASN A 207 -8.90 13.82 -4.37
N ALA A 208 -8.91 13.60 -5.69
CA ALA A 208 -9.61 12.48 -6.30
C ALA A 208 -9.00 11.13 -5.84
N TYR A 209 -7.66 11.01 -5.88
CA TYR A 209 -6.97 9.80 -5.43
C TYR A 209 -7.05 9.59 -3.91
N GLY A 210 -7.03 10.67 -3.11
CA GLY A 210 -7.22 10.58 -1.66
C GLY A 210 -8.62 10.11 -1.27
N SER A 211 -9.63 10.48 -2.05
CA SER A 211 -11.02 10.05 -1.83
C SER A 211 -11.22 8.56 -2.09
N ILE A 212 -10.47 7.96 -3.03
CA ILE A 212 -10.47 6.50 -3.24
C ILE A 212 -10.09 5.78 -1.94
N ARG A 213 -9.02 6.22 -1.28
CA ARG A 213 -8.53 5.59 -0.04
C ARG A 213 -9.58 5.61 1.06
N ALA A 214 -10.25 6.75 1.24
CA ALA A 214 -11.34 6.88 2.21
C ALA A 214 -12.48 5.88 1.97
N ILE A 215 -12.84 5.65 0.69
CA ILE A 215 -13.84 4.65 0.31
C ILE A 215 -13.33 3.23 0.59
N LEU A 216 -12.08 2.93 0.25
CA LEU A 216 -11.50 1.59 0.41
C LEU A 216 -11.33 1.17 1.86
N ASP A 217 -10.98 2.10 2.77
CA ASP A 217 -10.60 1.76 4.14
C ASP A 217 -11.74 1.11 4.95
N ASN A 218 -13.01 1.31 4.58
CA ASN A 218 -14.16 0.85 5.40
C ASN A 218 -15.37 0.30 4.61
N ALA A 219 -15.43 0.45 3.28
CA ALA A 219 -16.64 0.10 2.53
C ALA A 219 -16.98 -1.39 2.60
N ASP A 220 -16.00 -2.28 2.44
CA ASP A 220 -16.21 -3.73 2.41
C ASP A 220 -16.68 -4.27 3.77
N GLN A 221 -16.05 -3.84 4.86
CA GLN A 221 -16.44 -4.22 6.23
C GLN A 221 -17.85 -3.75 6.54
N LYS A 222 -18.17 -2.49 6.23
CA LYS A 222 -19.51 -1.93 6.46
C LYS A 222 -20.58 -2.68 5.66
N LEU A 223 -20.31 -2.97 4.39
CA LEU A 223 -21.23 -3.69 3.51
C LEU A 223 -21.45 -5.13 3.98
N ALA A 224 -20.37 -5.82 4.37
CA ALA A 224 -20.47 -7.17 4.90
C ALA A 224 -21.21 -7.20 6.25
N GLN A 225 -20.98 -6.23 7.14
CA GLN A 225 -21.70 -6.14 8.41
C GLN A 225 -23.20 -5.91 8.19
N LYS A 226 -23.57 -4.99 7.28
CA LYS A 226 -24.97 -4.76 6.89
C LYS A 226 -25.62 -6.04 6.35
N ALA A 227 -24.93 -6.76 5.46
CA ALA A 227 -25.41 -8.04 4.94
C ALA A 227 -25.58 -9.10 6.04
N GLY A 228 -24.67 -9.13 7.02
CA GLY A 228 -24.73 -10.02 8.17
C GLY A 228 -25.94 -9.76 9.08
N VAL A 229 -26.28 -8.49 9.31
CA VAL A 229 -27.49 -8.11 10.05
C VAL A 229 -28.75 -8.49 9.28
N GLU A 230 -28.80 -8.21 7.97
CA GLU A 230 -29.98 -8.44 7.14
C GLU A 230 -30.27 -9.93 6.91
N CYS A 231 -29.24 -10.78 6.88
CA CYS A 231 -29.41 -12.22 6.70
C CYS A 231 -29.89 -12.94 7.96
N GLY A 232 -29.85 -12.31 9.15
CA GLY A 232 -30.27 -12.90 10.42
C GLY A 232 -29.51 -14.18 10.78
N GLY A 233 -28.25 -14.30 10.35
CA GLY A 233 -27.42 -15.49 10.57
C GLY A 233 -27.61 -16.63 9.55
N ASN A 234 -28.44 -16.45 8.51
CA ASN A 234 -28.56 -17.43 7.42
C ASN A 234 -27.42 -17.25 6.41
N LEU A 235 -26.49 -18.20 6.37
CA LEU A 235 -25.30 -18.16 5.49
C LEU A 235 -25.66 -18.17 4.00
N GLN A 236 -26.64 -18.96 3.58
CA GLN A 236 -27.06 -19.00 2.17
C GLN A 236 -27.61 -17.65 1.72
N ARG A 237 -28.43 -17.01 2.56
CA ARG A 237 -28.95 -15.66 2.33
C ARG A 237 -27.85 -14.62 2.36
N PHE A 238 -26.88 -14.74 3.27
CA PHE A 238 -25.70 -13.89 3.31
C PHE A 238 -24.93 -13.94 1.98
N THR A 239 -24.59 -15.13 1.48
CA THR A 239 -23.88 -15.32 0.22
C THR A 239 -24.65 -14.74 -0.96
N GLN A 240 -25.98 -14.91 -1.00
CA GLN A 240 -26.83 -14.28 -2.03
C GLN A 240 -26.78 -12.75 -1.97
N LEU A 241 -26.89 -12.16 -0.77
CA LEU A 241 -26.80 -10.71 -0.58
C LEU A 241 -25.42 -10.17 -0.96
N ILE A 242 -24.35 -10.86 -0.59
CA ILE A 242 -22.98 -10.47 -0.98
C ILE A 242 -22.82 -10.48 -2.50
N ASN A 243 -23.28 -11.52 -3.19
CA ASN A 243 -23.21 -11.58 -4.65
C ASN A 243 -24.04 -10.47 -5.33
N GLN A 244 -25.21 -10.16 -4.76
CA GLN A 244 -26.04 -9.04 -5.22
C GLN A 244 -25.33 -7.69 -5.00
N LEU A 245 -24.70 -7.49 -3.84
CA LEU A 245 -23.91 -6.30 -3.54
C LEU A 245 -22.73 -6.17 -4.51
N ALA A 246 -21.95 -7.24 -4.71
CA ALA A 246 -20.86 -7.27 -5.68
C ALA A 246 -21.34 -6.88 -7.09
N THR A 247 -22.45 -7.47 -7.55
CA THR A 247 -23.06 -7.13 -8.86
C THR A 247 -23.46 -5.65 -8.93
N ARG A 248 -24.05 -5.10 -7.86
CA ARG A 248 -24.43 -3.69 -7.79
C ARG A 248 -23.21 -2.78 -7.79
N ILE A 249 -22.15 -3.13 -7.08
CA ILE A 249 -20.88 -2.39 -7.07
C ILE A 249 -20.31 -2.34 -8.48
N GLN A 250 -20.24 -3.47 -9.17
CA GLN A 250 -19.79 -3.53 -10.56
C GLN A 250 -20.66 -2.67 -11.47
N GLY A 251 -21.98 -2.64 -11.28
CA GLY A 251 -22.88 -1.79 -12.06
C GLY A 251 -22.68 -0.30 -11.80
N VAL A 252 -22.49 0.11 -10.54
CA VAL A 252 -22.25 1.50 -10.15
C VAL A 252 -20.90 2.01 -10.68
N LEU A 253 -19.86 1.21 -10.48
CA LEU A 253 -18.49 1.49 -10.88
C LEU A 253 -18.19 1.01 -12.32
N ALA A 254 -19.22 0.65 -13.10
CA ALA A 254 -19.06 0.26 -14.49
C ALA A 254 -18.53 1.44 -15.29
N VAL A 255 -17.63 1.15 -16.21
CA VAL A 255 -17.05 2.11 -17.15
C VAL A 255 -17.27 1.57 -18.55
N GLU A 256 -17.68 2.44 -19.47
CA GLU A 256 -17.78 2.10 -20.88
C GLU A 256 -16.37 1.96 -21.47
N ASP A 257 -16.21 1.09 -22.46
CA ASP A 257 -14.93 0.96 -23.16
C ASP A 257 -14.60 2.29 -23.85
N GLN A 258 -13.67 3.04 -23.28
CA GLN A 258 -13.22 4.33 -23.78
C GLN A 258 -11.71 4.42 -23.82
N GLU A 259 -11.20 5.19 -24.78
CA GLU A 259 -9.77 5.49 -24.86
C GLU A 259 -9.35 6.33 -23.65
N PRO A 260 -8.19 6.05 -23.03
CA PRO A 260 -7.69 6.85 -21.92
C PRO A 260 -7.54 8.32 -22.30
N VAL A 261 -7.85 9.21 -21.37
CA VAL A 261 -7.66 10.65 -21.53
C VAL A 261 -6.20 10.95 -21.81
N ARG A 262 -5.94 11.78 -22.83
CA ARG A 262 -4.58 12.16 -23.20
C ARG A 262 -4.06 13.25 -22.27
N LEU A 263 -3.24 12.86 -21.31
CA LEU A 263 -2.58 13.78 -20.39
C LEU A 263 -1.22 14.25 -20.92
N PRO A 264 -0.76 15.46 -20.53
CA PRO A 264 0.64 15.85 -20.67
C PRO A 264 1.58 14.83 -20.01
N ILE A 265 2.80 14.67 -20.52
CA ILE A 265 3.69 13.57 -20.09
C ILE A 265 4.13 13.64 -18.62
N ASP A 266 4.29 14.83 -18.06
CA ASP A 266 4.58 15.04 -16.64
C ASP A 266 3.40 14.62 -15.76
N GLU A 267 2.19 15.03 -16.15
CA GLU A 267 0.94 14.63 -15.51
C GLU A 267 0.69 13.12 -15.64
N GLN A 268 0.92 12.53 -16.82
CA GLN A 268 0.82 11.09 -17.06
C GLN A 268 1.75 10.30 -16.13
N LEU A 269 2.98 10.77 -15.95
CA LEU A 269 3.93 10.17 -15.03
C LEU A 269 3.50 10.36 -13.57
N TYR A 270 3.00 11.55 -13.22
CA TYR A 270 2.51 11.86 -11.88
C TYR A 270 1.32 10.98 -11.47
N THR A 271 0.29 10.90 -12.32
CA THR A 271 -0.89 10.05 -12.09
C THR A 271 -0.54 8.57 -12.05
N TYR A 272 0.40 8.13 -12.90
CA TYR A 272 0.96 6.78 -12.85
C TYR A 272 1.61 6.46 -11.49
N LEU A 273 2.44 7.36 -10.97
CA LEU A 273 3.14 7.14 -9.71
C LEU A 273 2.20 7.21 -8.50
N ILE A 274 1.15 8.02 -8.55
CA ILE A 274 0.11 8.04 -7.52
C ILE A 274 -0.66 6.72 -7.48
N ARG A 275 -1.09 6.21 -8.64
CA ARG A 275 -1.85 4.95 -8.68
C ARG A 275 -1.00 3.70 -8.39
N LEU A 276 0.32 3.80 -8.47
CA LEU A 276 1.22 2.64 -8.40
C LEU A 276 1.04 1.84 -7.10
N GLU A 277 0.91 2.51 -5.94
CA GLU A 277 0.61 1.86 -4.65
C GLU A 277 -0.72 1.10 -4.73
N HIS A 278 -1.77 1.71 -5.29
CA HIS A 278 -3.08 1.08 -5.43
C HIS A 278 -3.04 -0.14 -6.36
N ASP A 279 -2.34 -0.07 -7.49
CA ASP A 279 -2.14 -1.20 -8.40
C ASP A 279 -1.47 -2.38 -7.65
N HIS A 280 -0.39 -2.11 -6.91
CA HIS A 280 0.33 -3.12 -6.13
C HIS A 280 -0.53 -3.75 -5.02
N HIS A 281 -1.27 -2.93 -4.28
CA HIS A 281 -2.14 -3.40 -3.20
C HIS A 281 -3.34 -4.21 -3.73
N THR A 282 -3.94 -3.79 -4.85
CA THR A 282 -5.09 -4.47 -5.46
C THR A 282 -4.70 -5.86 -5.96
N GLU A 283 -3.67 -5.95 -6.82
CA GLU A 283 -3.22 -7.24 -7.34
C GLU A 283 -2.66 -8.13 -6.22
N GLY A 284 -1.95 -7.53 -5.25
CA GLY A 284 -1.46 -8.23 -4.07
C GLY A 284 -2.59 -8.83 -3.22
N ASN A 285 -3.69 -8.09 -3.01
CA ASN A 285 -4.84 -8.58 -2.25
C ASN A 285 -5.52 -9.76 -2.93
N ILE A 286 -5.63 -9.73 -4.26
CA ILE A 286 -6.21 -10.84 -5.02
C ILE A 286 -5.37 -12.11 -4.79
N GLU A 287 -4.06 -12.04 -5.04
CA GLU A 287 -3.15 -13.18 -4.85
C GLU A 287 -3.14 -13.66 -3.39
N LEU A 288 -3.05 -12.73 -2.44
CA LEU A 288 -2.98 -13.04 -1.01
C LEU A 288 -4.25 -13.75 -0.53
N LEU A 289 -5.43 -13.24 -0.90
CA LEU A 289 -6.70 -13.82 -0.45
C LEU A 289 -6.92 -15.21 -1.04
N GLU A 290 -6.54 -15.43 -2.31
CA GLU A 290 -6.53 -16.76 -2.92
C GLU A 290 -5.62 -17.72 -2.14
N LYS A 291 -4.42 -17.28 -1.76
CA LYS A 291 -3.47 -18.07 -0.96
C LYS A 291 -3.97 -18.34 0.45
N VAL A 292 -4.66 -17.39 1.08
CA VAL A 292 -5.27 -17.58 2.40
C VAL A 292 -6.33 -18.66 2.36
N VAL A 293 -7.17 -18.71 1.31
CA VAL A 293 -8.26 -19.70 1.22
C VAL A 293 -7.83 -21.03 0.60
N GLU A 294 -6.71 -21.08 -0.16
CA GLU A 294 -6.18 -22.29 -0.80
C GLU A 294 -5.93 -23.43 0.18
N HIS A 295 -5.42 -23.11 1.38
CA HIS A 295 -5.19 -24.11 2.43
C HIS A 295 -6.30 -24.06 3.48
N GLU A 296 -7.41 -24.74 3.24
CA GLU A 296 -8.53 -24.76 4.20
C GLU A 296 -8.09 -25.22 5.61
N PRO A 297 -8.69 -24.67 6.68
CA PRO A 297 -8.43 -25.15 8.03
C PRO A 297 -8.74 -26.65 8.12
N PRO A 298 -7.96 -27.44 8.88
CA PRO A 298 -8.14 -28.89 8.97
C PRO A 298 -9.36 -29.30 9.82
N PHE A 299 -10.37 -28.42 9.94
CA PHE A 299 -11.54 -28.56 10.79
C PHE A 299 -12.72 -27.74 10.23
N GLY A 300 -13.92 -28.06 10.69
CA GLY A 300 -15.16 -27.33 10.36
C GLY A 300 -15.71 -26.51 11.52
N GLU A 301 -17.03 -26.44 11.62
CA GLU A 301 -17.72 -25.75 12.73
C GLU A 301 -17.35 -26.36 14.10
N ALA A 302 -17.04 -25.50 15.07
CA ALA A 302 -16.62 -25.86 16.42
C ALA A 302 -17.35 -25.08 17.53
N ARG A 303 -18.51 -24.46 17.25
CA ARG A 303 -19.26 -23.66 18.23
C ARG A 303 -19.59 -24.42 19.52
N TYR A 304 -19.97 -25.69 19.40
CA TYR A 304 -20.22 -26.57 20.54
C TYR A 304 -18.96 -26.77 21.40
N LEU A 305 -17.81 -27.05 20.77
CA LEU A 305 -16.54 -27.18 21.48
C LEU A 305 -16.13 -25.89 22.19
N ILE A 306 -16.39 -24.73 21.58
CA ILE A 306 -16.14 -23.42 22.21
C ILE A 306 -17.03 -23.22 23.44
N ALA A 307 -18.31 -23.62 23.36
CA ALA A 307 -19.24 -23.54 24.50
C ALA A 307 -18.82 -24.47 25.64
N GLU A 308 -18.34 -25.68 25.35
CA GLU A 308 -17.81 -26.59 26.36
C GLU A 308 -16.50 -26.10 26.97
N LEU A 309 -15.58 -25.60 26.15
CA LEU A 309 -14.37 -24.94 26.64
C LEU A 309 -14.74 -23.82 27.62
N ALA A 310 -15.70 -22.95 27.26
CA ALA A 310 -16.15 -21.87 28.12
C ALA A 310 -16.66 -22.39 29.49
N GLN A 311 -17.30 -23.56 29.56
CA GLN A 311 -17.67 -24.18 30.83
C GLN A 311 -16.42 -24.60 31.64
N TYR A 312 -15.45 -25.25 31.00
CA TYR A 312 -14.22 -25.71 31.67
C TYR A 312 -13.41 -24.56 32.26
N ILE A 313 -13.30 -23.44 31.54
CA ILE A 313 -12.54 -22.27 31.97
C ILE A 313 -13.40 -21.16 32.59
N LYS A 314 -14.66 -21.46 32.92
CA LYS A 314 -15.62 -20.59 33.62
C LYS A 314 -15.85 -19.23 32.95
N LEU A 315 -15.85 -19.18 31.62
CA LEU A 315 -16.20 -18.00 30.84
C LEU A 315 -17.72 -17.80 30.75
N PRO A 316 -18.19 -16.57 30.49
CA PRO A 316 -19.61 -16.30 30.26
C PRO A 316 -20.16 -17.09 29.07
N LEU A 317 -21.15 -17.95 29.30
CA LEU A 317 -21.70 -18.87 28.29
C LEU A 317 -22.53 -18.19 27.20
N ALA A 318 -23.01 -16.97 27.42
CA ALA A 318 -23.94 -16.31 26.50
C ALA A 318 -23.26 -15.86 25.19
N THR A 319 -21.96 -15.53 25.23
CA THR A 319 -21.21 -15.03 24.06
C THR A 319 -19.68 -15.25 24.16
N PRO A 320 -19.16 -16.47 24.44
CA PRO A 320 -17.71 -16.68 24.60
C PRO A 320 -16.88 -16.18 23.41
N GLN A 321 -17.42 -16.29 22.19
CA GLN A 321 -16.77 -15.84 20.96
C GLN A 321 -16.59 -14.31 20.86
N HIS A 322 -17.42 -13.53 21.55
CA HIS A 322 -17.36 -12.07 21.58
C HIS A 322 -16.64 -11.53 22.82
N LEU A 323 -16.13 -12.41 23.68
CA LEU A 323 -15.31 -12.01 24.81
C LEU A 323 -14.01 -11.38 24.30
N LEU A 324 -13.64 -10.25 24.86
CA LEU A 324 -12.35 -9.60 24.59
C LEU A 324 -11.31 -10.11 25.59
N ILE A 325 -10.10 -10.39 25.10
CA ILE A 325 -8.97 -10.81 25.91
C ILE A 325 -7.77 -9.89 25.65
N ASP A 326 -7.03 -9.59 26.72
CA ASP A 326 -5.81 -8.78 26.63
C ASP A 326 -4.71 -9.57 25.92
N ALA A 327 -4.29 -9.08 24.75
CA ALA A 327 -3.30 -9.75 23.91
C ALA A 327 -1.93 -9.88 24.60
N GLU A 328 -1.60 -9.03 25.58
CA GLU A 328 -0.34 -9.11 26.35
C GLU A 328 -0.35 -10.26 27.37
N THR A 329 -1.53 -10.71 27.81
CA THR A 329 -1.68 -11.75 28.85
C THR A 329 -2.26 -13.06 28.34
N CYS A 330 -2.63 -13.13 27.05
CA CYS A 330 -3.28 -14.30 26.47
C CYS A 330 -2.46 -15.59 26.62
N GLU A 331 -1.13 -15.52 26.53
CA GLU A 331 -0.24 -16.67 26.73
C GLU A 331 -0.41 -17.26 28.13
N THR A 332 -0.40 -16.42 29.17
CA THR A 332 -0.57 -16.84 30.56
C THR A 332 -1.94 -17.46 30.78
N GLN A 333 -3.00 -16.87 30.23
CA GLN A 333 -4.36 -17.42 30.37
C GLN A 333 -4.49 -18.83 29.76
N PHE A 334 -3.83 -19.06 28.61
CA PHE A 334 -3.80 -20.37 27.95
C PHE A 334 -2.96 -21.38 28.74
N ARG A 335 -1.85 -20.94 29.35
CA ARG A 335 -1.00 -21.77 30.22
C ARG A 335 -1.68 -22.14 31.54
N ASP A 336 -2.41 -21.22 32.15
CA ASP A 336 -3.11 -21.47 33.42
C ASP A 336 -4.24 -22.49 33.27
N ASN A 337 -4.72 -22.71 32.04
CA ASN A 337 -5.80 -23.64 31.71
C ASN A 337 -5.37 -24.72 30.70
N THR A 338 -4.09 -25.12 30.71
CA THR A 338 -3.49 -26.05 29.74
C THR A 338 -4.34 -27.28 29.44
N ASN A 339 -4.86 -27.96 30.47
CA ASN A 339 -5.66 -29.18 30.27
C ASN A 339 -6.93 -28.95 29.45
N ALA A 340 -7.64 -27.84 29.70
CA ALA A 340 -8.86 -27.49 28.98
C ALA A 340 -8.56 -27.13 27.52
N PHE A 341 -7.52 -26.33 27.28
CA PHE A 341 -7.12 -25.96 25.92
C PHE A 341 -6.54 -27.14 25.13
N LYS A 342 -5.71 -28.00 25.73
CA LYS A 342 -5.24 -29.23 25.08
C LYS A 342 -6.40 -30.14 24.69
N TRP A 343 -7.37 -30.33 25.58
CA TRP A 343 -8.60 -31.06 25.26
C TRP A 343 -9.31 -30.40 24.06
N PHE A 344 -9.54 -29.09 24.10
CA PHE A 344 -10.23 -28.38 23.03
C PHE A 344 -9.51 -28.55 21.67
N TYR A 345 -8.21 -28.29 21.60
CA TYR A 345 -7.46 -28.40 20.34
C TYR A 345 -7.28 -29.84 19.87
N SER A 346 -7.26 -30.81 20.79
CA SER A 346 -7.18 -32.21 20.38
C SER A 346 -8.46 -32.67 19.69
N ASN A 347 -9.61 -32.21 20.17
CA ASN A 347 -10.91 -32.46 19.54
C ASN A 347 -11.10 -31.63 18.26
N LEU A 348 -10.66 -30.36 18.25
CA LEU A 348 -10.78 -29.48 17.09
C LEU A 348 -9.95 -30.01 15.91
N LEU A 349 -8.70 -30.42 16.15
CA LEU A 349 -7.75 -30.82 15.11
C LEU A 349 -7.74 -32.34 14.85
N ASP A 350 -8.64 -33.08 15.50
CA ASP A 350 -8.76 -34.55 15.43
C ASP A 350 -7.41 -35.28 15.62
N ARG A 351 -6.63 -34.84 16.60
CA ARG A 351 -5.32 -35.43 16.94
C ARG A 351 -4.90 -35.06 18.36
N GLU A 352 -4.12 -35.92 19.00
CA GLU A 352 -3.61 -35.62 20.34
C GLU A 352 -2.64 -34.43 20.32
N ILE A 353 -2.89 -33.43 21.18
CA ILE A 353 -1.96 -32.34 21.47
C ILE A 353 -1.28 -32.66 22.80
N ASP A 354 -0.01 -33.06 22.74
CA ASP A 354 0.80 -33.36 23.92
C ASP A 354 1.35 -32.10 24.61
N ASP A 355 1.92 -32.26 25.81
CA ASP A 355 2.48 -31.14 26.59
C ASP A 355 3.63 -30.45 25.85
N SER A 356 4.47 -31.23 25.14
CA SER A 356 5.63 -30.69 24.43
C SER A 356 5.21 -29.76 23.29
N THR A 357 4.19 -30.16 22.53
CA THR A 357 3.65 -29.42 21.39
C THR A 357 2.94 -28.16 21.87
N PHE A 358 2.13 -28.27 22.93
CA PHE A 358 1.41 -27.14 23.49
C PHE A 358 2.37 -26.07 24.05
N GLU A 359 3.37 -26.47 24.84
CA GLU A 359 4.37 -25.54 25.39
C GLU A 359 5.23 -24.88 24.30
N LYS A 360 5.53 -25.58 23.20
CA LYS A 360 6.20 -24.98 22.03
C LYS A 360 5.32 -23.97 21.29
N ALA A 361 4.00 -24.18 21.28
CA ALA A 361 3.04 -23.32 20.59
C ALA A 361 2.79 -22.01 21.35
N LEU A 362 2.72 -22.05 22.68
CA LEU A 362 2.41 -20.88 23.52
C LEU A 362 3.19 -19.59 23.18
N PRO A 363 4.54 -19.57 23.08
CA PRO A 363 5.26 -18.34 22.77
C PRO A 363 5.02 -17.83 21.33
N LEU A 364 4.77 -18.73 20.38
CA LEU A 364 4.41 -18.35 19.00
C LEU A 364 3.01 -17.75 18.96
N PHE A 365 2.07 -18.38 19.66
CA PHE A 365 0.70 -17.90 19.85
C PHE A 365 0.67 -16.51 20.50
N GLY A 366 1.35 -16.32 21.63
CA GLY A 366 1.42 -15.04 22.32
C GLY A 366 1.96 -13.94 21.41
N LYS A 367 3.01 -14.23 20.63
CA LYS A 367 3.57 -13.28 19.66
C LYS A 367 2.60 -12.96 18.52
N LEU A 368 1.87 -13.95 18.01
CA LEU A 368 0.86 -13.73 16.97
C LEU A 368 -0.32 -12.89 17.47
N CYS A 369 -0.78 -13.11 18.71
CA CYS A 369 -1.82 -12.27 19.33
C CYS A 369 -1.39 -10.81 19.47
N LYS A 370 -0.13 -10.55 19.83
CA LYS A 370 0.42 -9.19 19.86
C LYS A 370 0.45 -8.54 18.48
N ILE A 371 0.74 -9.30 17.43
CA ILE A 371 0.68 -8.81 16.04
C ILE A 371 -0.75 -8.42 15.65
N LEU A 372 -1.75 -9.22 16.03
CA LEU A 372 -3.16 -8.91 15.76
C LEU A 372 -3.61 -7.62 16.48
N ASN A 373 -3.25 -7.47 17.76
CA ASN A 373 -3.45 -6.24 18.53
C ASN A 373 -2.78 -5.03 17.87
N PHE A 374 -1.55 -5.19 17.40
CA PHE A 374 -0.77 -4.14 16.76
C PHE A 374 -1.39 -3.68 15.43
N ALA A 375 -1.94 -4.62 14.65
CA ALA A 375 -2.63 -4.33 13.40
C ALA A 375 -3.95 -3.56 13.62
N GLU A 376 -4.65 -3.81 14.71
CA GLU A 376 -5.95 -3.19 15.03
C GLU A 376 -5.84 -1.93 15.91
N PHE A 377 -4.63 -1.56 16.36
CA PHE A 377 -4.39 -0.52 17.38
C PHE A 377 -5.26 -0.68 18.64
N ASN A 378 -5.62 -1.92 18.96
CA ASN A 378 -6.58 -2.23 20.01
C ASN A 378 -5.93 -3.10 21.07
N LYS A 379 -6.13 -2.77 22.35
CA LYS A 379 -5.47 -3.49 23.46
C LYS A 379 -5.97 -4.95 23.54
N ASP A 380 -7.23 -5.15 23.20
CA ASP A 380 -7.88 -6.44 23.34
C ASP A 380 -8.20 -7.05 21.97
N ILE A 381 -8.14 -8.37 21.89
CA ILE A 381 -8.59 -9.15 20.72
C ILE A 381 -9.78 -10.02 21.13
N SER A 382 -10.62 -10.41 20.16
CA SER A 382 -11.70 -11.35 20.47
C SER A 382 -11.14 -12.74 20.81
N MET A 383 -11.80 -13.45 21.73
CA MET A 383 -11.47 -14.82 22.08
C MET A 383 -11.54 -15.75 20.87
N SER A 384 -12.47 -15.50 19.94
CA SER A 384 -12.55 -16.27 18.69
C SER A 384 -11.28 -16.12 17.83
N LEU A 385 -10.68 -14.94 17.78
CA LEU A 385 -9.41 -14.72 17.07
C LEU A 385 -8.25 -15.40 17.80
N ALA A 386 -8.22 -15.33 19.13
CA ALA A 386 -7.20 -16.01 19.93
C ALA A 386 -7.24 -17.53 19.76
N LEU A 387 -8.44 -18.13 19.76
CA LEU A 387 -8.61 -19.55 19.47
C LEU A 387 -8.13 -19.89 18.05
N GLY A 388 -8.42 -19.01 17.07
CA GLY A 388 -7.96 -19.16 15.68
C GLY A 388 -6.45 -19.08 15.55
N ALA A 389 -5.82 -18.15 16.27
CA ALA A 389 -4.38 -17.96 16.29
C ALA A 389 -3.65 -19.18 16.84
N MET A 390 -4.12 -19.75 17.96
CA MET A 390 -3.51 -20.96 18.52
C MET A 390 -3.75 -22.19 17.62
N ALA A 391 -4.96 -22.33 17.04
CA ALA A 391 -5.24 -23.39 16.08
C ALA A 391 -4.33 -23.32 14.85
N LEU A 392 -4.06 -22.11 14.34
CA LEU A 392 -3.12 -21.87 13.24
C LEU A 392 -1.69 -22.25 13.64
N VAL A 393 -1.21 -21.81 14.81
CA VAL A 393 0.13 -22.16 15.31
C VAL A 393 0.31 -23.67 15.43
N LEU A 394 -0.66 -24.36 16.05
CA LEU A 394 -0.62 -25.82 16.21
C LEU A 394 -0.63 -26.54 14.86
N SER A 395 -1.39 -26.02 13.89
CA SER A 395 -1.44 -26.56 12.53
C SER A 395 -0.11 -26.38 11.81
N GLU A 396 0.50 -25.20 11.88
CA GLU A 396 1.80 -24.90 11.26
C GLU A 396 2.97 -25.65 11.91
N LEU A 397 2.91 -25.92 13.21
CA LEU A 397 3.87 -26.79 13.90
C LEU A 397 3.79 -28.26 13.41
N HIS A 398 2.62 -28.68 12.94
CA HIS A 398 2.42 -30.03 12.41
C HIS A 398 2.79 -30.14 10.93
N LYS A 399 2.29 -29.20 10.13
CA LYS A 399 2.55 -29.10 8.70
C LYS A 399 2.61 -27.63 8.31
N SER A 400 3.84 -27.17 8.05
CA SER A 400 4.12 -25.79 7.64
C SER A 400 3.59 -25.52 6.22
N ASN A 401 2.90 -24.39 6.05
CA ASN A 401 2.46 -23.87 4.75
C ASN A 401 3.16 -22.52 4.50
N PRO A 402 4.40 -22.55 3.98
CA PRO A 402 5.19 -21.34 3.80
C PRO A 402 4.55 -20.42 2.75
N TYR A 403 4.46 -19.15 3.08
CA TYR A 403 4.03 -18.09 2.17
C TYR A 403 5.19 -17.12 1.95
N LYS A 404 5.33 -16.65 0.71
CA LYS A 404 6.47 -15.81 0.30
C LYS A 404 5.98 -14.63 -0.53
N PRO A 405 5.64 -13.49 0.10
CA PRO A 405 5.30 -12.31 -0.67
C PRO A 405 6.54 -11.80 -1.40
N TYR A 406 6.32 -11.18 -2.57
CA TYR A 406 7.38 -10.50 -3.27
C TYR A 406 7.72 -9.17 -2.58
N TRP A 407 9.00 -8.99 -2.26
CA TRP A 407 9.55 -7.74 -1.72
C TRP A 407 10.70 -7.26 -2.63
N TYR A 408 10.50 -6.10 -3.26
CA TYR A 408 11.52 -5.47 -4.09
C TYR A 408 12.85 -5.33 -3.34
N GLY A 409 13.96 -5.63 -4.03
CA GLY A 409 15.32 -5.50 -3.49
C GLY A 409 15.75 -6.63 -2.54
N GLN A 410 14.83 -7.29 -1.84
CA GLN A 410 15.12 -8.42 -0.95
C GLN A 410 14.70 -9.80 -1.49
N GLY A 411 14.00 -9.83 -2.63
CA GLY A 411 13.49 -11.07 -3.23
C GLY A 411 12.32 -11.65 -2.43
N ASN A 412 11.94 -12.88 -2.75
CA ASN A 412 10.88 -13.59 -2.01
C ASN A 412 11.42 -13.98 -0.63
N ILE A 413 11.02 -13.27 0.43
CA ILE A 413 11.36 -13.71 1.78
C ILE A 413 10.59 -14.99 2.06
N SER A 414 11.34 -16.07 2.28
CA SER A 414 10.79 -17.36 2.65
C SER A 414 10.50 -17.43 4.14
N GLY A 415 9.29 -17.84 4.51
CA GLY A 415 9.04 -18.30 5.88
C GLY A 415 7.74 -19.07 6.00
N GLY A 416 7.75 -20.13 6.81
CA GLY A 416 6.55 -20.53 7.52
C GLY A 416 6.25 -19.54 8.63
N LEU A 417 5.18 -19.80 9.39
CA LEU A 417 4.77 -18.93 10.47
C LEU A 417 5.90 -18.70 11.49
N GLN A 418 6.71 -19.72 11.75
CA GLN A 418 7.81 -19.64 12.72
C GLN A 418 8.90 -18.65 12.30
N GLU A 419 9.32 -18.66 11.04
CA GLU A 419 10.33 -17.73 10.54
C GLU A 419 9.81 -16.29 10.57
N TYR A 420 8.57 -16.09 10.14
CA TYR A 420 7.89 -14.79 10.21
C TYR A 420 7.85 -14.27 11.66
N LEU A 421 7.34 -15.08 12.59
CA LEU A 421 7.25 -14.69 14.00
C LEU A 421 8.63 -14.45 14.61
N LYS A 422 9.70 -15.14 14.21
CA LYS A 422 11.07 -14.85 14.68
C LYS A 422 11.57 -13.48 14.21
N ALA A 423 11.20 -13.06 13.01
CA ALA A 423 11.64 -11.79 12.43
C ALA A 423 10.94 -10.57 13.05
N VAL A 424 9.69 -10.71 13.49
CA VAL A 424 8.91 -9.58 14.04
C VAL A 424 9.56 -8.97 15.29
N ARG A 425 9.72 -7.64 15.28
CA ARG A 425 10.14 -6.81 16.42
C ARG A 425 9.09 -5.74 16.69
N PHE A 426 8.81 -5.48 17.97
CA PHE A 426 7.82 -4.48 18.42
C PHE A 426 8.46 -3.14 18.85
N GLU A 427 9.71 -2.90 18.45
CA GLU A 427 10.48 -1.70 18.83
C GLU A 427 10.03 -0.44 18.07
N HIS A 428 9.24 -0.62 17.00
CA HIS A 428 8.78 0.44 16.12
C HIS A 428 7.27 0.36 15.94
N TRP A 429 6.67 1.49 15.55
CA TRP A 429 5.25 1.58 15.18
C TRP A 429 4.90 0.77 13.91
N ASN A 430 5.88 0.12 13.28
CA ASN A 430 5.69 -0.90 12.25
C ASN A 430 6.49 -2.13 12.58
N LEU A 431 5.95 -3.26 12.16
CA LEU A 431 6.64 -4.52 12.24
C LEU A 431 7.78 -4.49 11.21
N ASP A 432 8.99 -4.85 11.64
CA ASP A 432 10.19 -4.98 10.79
C ASP A 432 10.15 -6.26 9.93
N VAL A 433 9.04 -6.44 9.20
CA VAL A 433 8.73 -7.60 8.36
C VAL A 433 7.91 -7.14 7.14
N PRO A 434 7.90 -7.92 6.04
CA PRO A 434 7.05 -7.61 4.90
C PRO A 434 5.57 -7.53 5.31
N GLU A 435 4.89 -6.46 4.91
CA GLU A 435 3.46 -6.28 5.11
C GLU A 435 2.67 -7.43 4.48
N GLY A 436 3.08 -7.90 3.29
CA GLY A 436 2.44 -9.04 2.64
C GLY A 436 2.43 -10.30 3.53
N SER A 437 3.50 -10.53 4.29
CA SER A 437 3.58 -11.66 5.23
C SER A 437 2.65 -11.42 6.42
N SER A 438 2.62 -10.19 6.94
CA SER A 438 1.73 -9.82 8.03
C SER A 438 0.26 -10.02 7.65
N ARG A 439 -0.16 -9.49 6.50
CA ARG A 439 -1.52 -9.62 5.96
C ARG A 439 -1.91 -11.07 5.72
N TYR A 440 -0.98 -11.90 5.23
CA TYR A 440 -1.25 -13.32 5.03
C TYR A 440 -1.51 -14.01 6.36
N TRP A 441 -0.61 -13.87 7.34
CA TRP A 441 -0.77 -14.57 8.62
C TRP A 441 -1.97 -14.07 9.42
N THR A 442 -2.28 -12.77 9.42
CA THR A 442 -3.51 -12.27 10.06
C THR A 442 -4.76 -12.75 9.32
N GLY A 443 -4.77 -12.74 7.99
CA GLY A 443 -5.86 -13.30 7.18
C GLY A 443 -6.07 -14.80 7.40
N ARG A 444 -4.99 -15.57 7.64
CA ARG A 444 -5.06 -16.98 8.04
C ARG A 444 -5.73 -17.16 9.41
N VAL A 445 -5.40 -16.31 10.39
CA VAL A 445 -6.05 -16.33 11.71
C VAL A 445 -7.54 -16.05 11.58
N ASP A 446 -7.91 -15.02 10.82
CA ASP A 446 -9.31 -14.68 10.54
C ASP A 446 -10.02 -15.87 9.90
N TYR A 447 -9.44 -16.47 8.86
CA TYR A 447 -10.10 -17.59 8.19
C TYR A 447 -10.28 -18.81 9.11
N PHE A 448 -9.31 -19.11 9.97
CA PHE A 448 -9.44 -20.15 11.01
C PHE A 448 -10.56 -19.82 12.00
N SER A 449 -10.61 -18.57 12.47
CA SER A 449 -11.63 -18.10 13.41
C SER A 449 -13.04 -18.19 12.82
N TYR A 450 -13.22 -17.67 11.60
CA TYR A 450 -14.49 -17.73 10.89
C TYR A 450 -14.92 -19.18 10.63
N THR A 451 -13.99 -20.08 10.27
CA THR A 451 -14.30 -21.49 10.04
C THR A 451 -14.81 -22.20 11.30
N MET A 452 -14.16 -21.98 12.45
CA MET A 452 -14.66 -22.51 13.74
C MET A 452 -16.07 -22.02 14.08
N LEU A 453 -16.42 -20.82 13.65
CA LEU A 453 -17.75 -20.25 13.86
C LEU A 453 -18.75 -20.62 12.76
N ASN A 454 -18.41 -21.50 11.81
CA ASN A 454 -19.24 -21.78 10.63
C ASN A 454 -19.55 -20.51 9.83
N GLN A 455 -18.55 -19.66 9.66
CA GLN A 455 -18.61 -18.38 8.96
C GLN A 455 -17.55 -18.29 7.86
N GLY A 456 -16.92 -19.41 7.44
CA GLY A 456 -15.91 -19.41 6.38
C GLY A 456 -16.41 -18.75 5.07
N ASP A 457 -17.68 -18.96 4.71
CA ASP A 457 -18.30 -18.28 3.56
C ASP A 457 -18.47 -16.78 3.78
N ALA A 458 -18.62 -16.33 5.03
CA ALA A 458 -18.66 -14.91 5.34
C ALA A 458 -17.30 -14.24 5.11
N PHE A 459 -16.20 -14.93 5.46
CA PHE A 459 -14.85 -14.48 5.13
C PHE A 459 -14.64 -14.40 3.60
N LYS A 460 -15.00 -15.46 2.87
CA LYS A 460 -14.93 -15.49 1.40
C LYS A 460 -15.80 -14.39 0.76
N GLY A 461 -16.97 -14.11 1.33
CA GLY A 461 -17.85 -13.03 0.88
C GLY A 461 -17.26 -11.63 1.09
N ARG A 462 -16.59 -11.38 2.22
CA ARG A 462 -15.86 -10.12 2.46
C ARG A 462 -14.73 -9.93 1.44
N ALA A 463 -13.94 -10.96 1.22
CA ALA A 463 -12.88 -10.98 0.21
C ALA A 463 -13.42 -10.65 -1.19
N LEU A 464 -14.57 -11.24 -1.57
CA LEU A 464 -15.23 -10.95 -2.84
C LEU A 464 -15.62 -9.47 -2.99
N LEU A 465 -16.20 -8.86 -1.94
CA LEU A 465 -16.57 -7.43 -1.99
C LEU A 465 -15.33 -6.55 -2.15
N SER A 466 -14.28 -6.78 -1.36
CA SER A 466 -13.04 -6.03 -1.42
C SER A 466 -12.40 -6.12 -2.81
N ASN A 467 -12.29 -7.34 -3.37
CA ASN A 467 -11.77 -7.56 -4.72
C ASN A 467 -12.63 -6.88 -5.79
N THR A 468 -13.96 -6.93 -5.65
CA THR A 468 -14.89 -6.31 -6.60
C THR A 468 -14.75 -4.79 -6.63
N ILE A 469 -14.63 -4.15 -5.46
CA ILE A 469 -14.43 -2.70 -5.36
C ILE A 469 -13.10 -2.31 -6.00
N ASN A 470 -12.00 -2.95 -5.58
CA ASN A 470 -10.66 -2.64 -6.07
C ASN A 470 -10.54 -2.84 -7.59
N GLN A 471 -11.00 -3.98 -8.13
CA GLN A 471 -10.96 -4.24 -9.57
C GLN A 471 -11.81 -3.27 -10.38
N SER A 472 -12.95 -2.81 -9.84
CA SER A 472 -13.80 -1.84 -10.54
C SER A 472 -13.17 -0.45 -10.55
N LEU A 473 -12.55 -0.04 -9.43
CA LEU A 473 -11.80 1.22 -9.34
C LEU A 473 -10.60 1.23 -10.28
N MET A 474 -9.85 0.13 -10.37
CA MET A 474 -8.75 -0.03 -11.32
C MET A 474 -9.16 0.27 -12.76
N LYS A 475 -10.34 -0.21 -13.19
CA LYS A 475 -10.87 0.07 -14.54
C LYS A 475 -11.19 1.55 -14.75
N ILE A 476 -11.71 2.24 -13.71
CA ILE A 476 -11.92 3.69 -13.75
C ILE A 476 -10.57 4.40 -13.88
N LEU A 477 -9.58 4.01 -13.08
CA LEU A 477 -8.23 4.61 -13.10
C LEU A 477 -7.49 4.40 -14.43
N ASP A 478 -7.79 3.34 -15.16
CA ASP A 478 -7.22 3.10 -16.49
C ASP A 478 -7.70 4.10 -17.54
N THR A 479 -8.86 4.74 -17.33
CA THR A 479 -9.34 5.82 -18.21
C THR A 479 -8.58 7.12 -18.04
N GLN A 480 -7.91 7.31 -16.89
CA GLN A 480 -7.23 8.56 -16.52
C GLN A 480 -8.13 9.80 -16.48
N ASP A 481 -9.45 9.58 -16.45
CA ASP A 481 -10.45 10.62 -16.39
C ASP A 481 -10.79 10.90 -14.92
N LEU A 482 -10.30 12.04 -14.41
CA LEU A 482 -10.56 12.44 -13.03
C LEU A 482 -12.03 12.80 -12.80
N ASP A 483 -12.70 13.39 -13.79
CA ASP A 483 -14.10 13.79 -13.65
C ASP A 483 -14.97 12.54 -13.55
N LEU A 484 -14.71 11.55 -14.40
CA LEU A 484 -15.33 10.23 -14.30
C LEU A 484 -15.06 9.57 -12.96
N LEU A 485 -13.82 9.64 -12.46
CA LEU A 485 -13.47 9.07 -11.16
C LEU A 485 -14.30 9.72 -10.05
N GLU A 486 -14.31 11.04 -9.96
CA GLU A 486 -15.07 11.78 -8.96
C GLU A 486 -16.58 11.45 -9.04
N ASP A 487 -17.15 11.43 -10.24
CA ASP A 487 -18.55 11.07 -10.48
C ASP A 487 -18.88 9.65 -10.00
N LYS A 488 -17.99 8.68 -10.27
CA LYS A 488 -18.19 7.28 -9.88
C LYS A 488 -18.03 7.08 -8.37
N LEU A 489 -17.10 7.77 -7.73
CA LEU A 489 -16.95 7.75 -6.27
C LEU A 489 -18.17 8.37 -5.59
N ALA A 490 -18.64 9.52 -6.07
CA ALA A 490 -19.85 10.17 -5.54
C ALA A 490 -21.09 9.28 -5.71
N LEU A 491 -21.24 8.62 -6.86
CA LEU A 491 -22.33 7.67 -7.09
C LEU A 491 -22.25 6.44 -6.16
N PHE A 492 -21.03 5.93 -5.92
CA PHE A 492 -20.79 4.84 -4.98
C PHE A 492 -21.22 5.23 -3.56
N GLU A 493 -20.76 6.37 -3.06
CA GLU A 493 -21.14 6.89 -1.75
C GLU A 493 -22.65 7.13 -1.63
N ALA A 494 -23.29 7.71 -2.66
CA ALA A 494 -24.73 7.91 -2.69
C ALA A 494 -25.52 6.58 -2.63
N THR A 495 -24.96 5.51 -3.20
CA THR A 495 -25.62 4.20 -3.28
C THR A 495 -25.42 3.35 -2.02
N PHE A 496 -24.23 3.40 -1.43
CA PHE A 496 -23.83 2.49 -0.33
C PHE A 496 -23.69 3.22 1.03
N GLY A 497 -23.75 4.55 1.02
CA GLY A 497 -23.51 5.46 2.13
C GLY A 497 -22.03 5.85 2.23
N THR A 498 -21.75 7.01 2.81
CA THR A 498 -20.39 7.40 3.17
C THR A 498 -19.81 6.42 4.20
N PRO A 499 -18.53 6.04 4.08
CA PRO A 499 -17.79 5.51 5.23
C PRO A 499 -17.70 6.66 6.25
N GLU A 500 -18.46 6.60 7.33
CA GLU A 500 -18.25 7.54 8.44
C GLU A 500 -16.89 7.17 9.07
N GLN A 501 -16.06 8.19 9.31
CA GLN A 501 -14.68 8.06 9.81
C GLN A 501 -14.62 7.49 11.22
#